data_AF-A0A961GK79-F1
#
_entry.id   AF-A0A961GK79-F1
#
_cell.length_a   1.000
_cell.length_b   1.000
_cell.length_c   1.000
_cell.angle_alpha   90.00
_cell.angle_beta   90.00
_cell.angle_gamma   90.00
#
_symmetry.space_group_name_H-M   'P 1'
#
loop_
_entity.id
_entity.type
_entity.pdbx_description
1 polymer ?
#
loop_
_entity_poly.entity_id
_entity_poly.type
_entity_poly.pdbx_seq_one_letter_code
_entity_poly.pdbx_strand_id
1 'polypeptide(L)'
;MAWTLDALDRAWHPSHWRRPAPEPHTGWPLPELGLVAAIAGLHIADHTVIDERHHVAVHLGTAAGAVVAALAMGASPTELGLRRDRAGRGLRRGAGVSTALTLGIAAAALHPTTRGYFLDDRVMDVSRREIAQRSLVHIPFGTAVYEEVVFRGVLLGLALRRLPPLPAAAVTSVLFGFWHVFPALADHGANPTSQGRGRGAHVAGTVVTTALAGMAFAWERLRTNSVVAPVMTHATINAVTYALAATVAARHRPDGSPAPADELDDELRRSSGGP
;
A
#
# COMPACT_ATOMS: atom_id res chain seq x y z
N MET A 1 -24.68 8.72 -12.16
CA MET A 1 -23.91 8.47 -10.92
C MET A 1 -24.71 7.46 -10.13
N ALA A 2 -24.16 6.28 -9.84
CA ALA A 2 -24.93 5.15 -9.30
C ALA A 2 -25.28 5.33 -7.82
N TRP A 3 -24.43 6.05 -7.08
CA TRP A 3 -24.59 6.32 -5.65
C TRP A 3 -24.75 7.79 -5.34
N THR A 4 -25.61 8.15 -4.39
CA THR A 4 -25.57 9.49 -3.79
C THR A 4 -24.48 9.58 -2.72
N LEU A 5 -24.05 10.81 -2.41
CA LEU A 5 -23.04 11.07 -1.38
C LEU A 5 -23.47 10.49 0.00
N ASP A 6 -24.73 10.71 0.37
CA ASP A 6 -25.29 10.23 1.63
C ASP A 6 -25.41 8.71 1.69
N ALA A 7 -25.74 8.06 0.56
CA ALA A 7 -25.80 6.61 0.49
C ALA A 7 -24.40 6.00 0.68
N LEU A 8 -23.37 6.58 0.06
CA LEU A 8 -21.97 6.13 0.22
C LEU A 8 -21.44 6.38 1.64
N ASP A 9 -21.81 7.49 2.28
CA ASP A 9 -21.41 7.78 3.66
C ASP A 9 -21.97 6.76 4.67
N ARG A 10 -23.02 6.01 4.31
CA ARG A 10 -23.58 4.91 5.12
C ARG A 10 -23.11 3.52 4.69
N ALA A 11 -22.42 3.40 3.54
CA ALA A 11 -22.05 2.12 2.95
C ALA A 11 -21.08 1.28 3.81
N TRP A 12 -20.36 1.91 4.74
CA TRP A 12 -19.47 1.22 5.67
C TRP A 12 -20.21 0.48 6.80
N HIS A 13 -21.48 0.80 7.06
CA HIS A 13 -22.22 0.20 8.15
C HIS A 13 -22.76 -1.18 7.74
N PRO A 14 -22.69 -2.21 8.62
CA PRO A 14 -23.07 -3.59 8.27
C PRO A 14 -24.48 -3.74 7.68
N SER A 15 -25.44 -2.94 8.12
CA SER A 15 -26.82 -2.93 7.59
C SER A 15 -26.91 -2.53 6.10
N HIS A 16 -25.86 -1.94 5.53
CA HIS A 16 -25.79 -1.49 4.13
C HIS A 16 -24.87 -2.36 3.26
N TRP A 17 -24.10 -3.30 3.85
CA TRP A 17 -23.07 -4.08 3.13
C TRP A 17 -23.58 -4.91 1.95
N ARG A 18 -24.85 -5.32 2.00
CA ARG A 18 -25.51 -6.10 0.95
C ARG A 18 -26.52 -5.30 0.15
N ARG A 19 -26.65 -3.99 0.41
CA ARG A 19 -27.56 -3.12 -0.34
C ARG A 19 -26.85 -2.63 -1.62
N PRO A 20 -27.39 -2.92 -2.81
CA PRO A 20 -26.79 -2.44 -4.06
C PRO A 20 -26.93 -0.92 -4.17
N ALA A 21 -26.27 -0.36 -5.19
CA ALA A 21 -26.47 1.03 -5.57
C ALA A 21 -27.96 1.28 -5.90
N PRO A 22 -28.48 2.51 -5.65
CA PRO A 22 -29.81 2.92 -6.11
C PRO A 22 -30.07 2.63 -7.60
N GLU A 23 -29.08 2.91 -8.45
CA GLU A 23 -29.14 2.63 -9.88
C GLU A 23 -27.91 1.78 -10.30
N PRO A 24 -27.95 0.46 -10.11
CA PRO A 24 -26.83 -0.40 -10.42
C PRO A 24 -26.68 -0.58 -11.94
N HIS A 25 -25.44 -0.63 -12.40
CA HIS A 25 -25.13 -0.90 -13.80
C HIS A 25 -25.36 -2.39 -14.12
N THR A 26 -26.21 -2.67 -15.13
CA THR A 26 -26.63 -4.03 -15.50
C THR A 26 -26.00 -4.57 -16.78
N GLY A 27 -25.34 -3.72 -17.59
CA GLY A 27 -24.65 -4.15 -18.81
C GLY A 27 -23.39 -4.98 -18.54
N TRP A 28 -22.70 -5.46 -19.58
CA TRP A 28 -21.44 -6.19 -19.41
C TRP A 28 -20.33 -5.27 -18.88
N PRO A 29 -19.40 -5.77 -18.03
CA PRO A 29 -18.31 -4.97 -17.47
C PRO A 29 -17.07 -4.90 -18.39
N LEU A 30 -17.25 -4.88 -19.72
CA LEU A 30 -16.13 -4.96 -20.66
C LEU A 30 -15.11 -3.81 -20.49
N PRO A 31 -15.52 -2.53 -20.34
CA PRO A 31 -14.58 -1.44 -20.10
C PRO A 31 -13.82 -1.60 -18.78
N GLU A 32 -14.49 -2.03 -17.71
CA GLU A 32 -13.87 -2.25 -16.41
C GLU A 32 -12.86 -3.41 -16.44
N LEU A 33 -13.21 -4.51 -17.11
CA LEU A 33 -12.31 -5.64 -17.32
C LEU A 33 -11.10 -5.25 -18.18
N GLY A 34 -11.32 -4.44 -19.23
CA GLY A 34 -10.24 -3.89 -20.05
C GLY A 34 -9.28 -3.01 -19.24
N LEU A 35 -9.80 -2.17 -18.33
CA LEU A 35 -8.98 -1.36 -17.43
C LEU A 35 -8.18 -2.22 -16.45
N VAL A 36 -8.80 -3.24 -15.85
CA VAL A 36 -8.09 -4.19 -14.97
C VAL A 36 -6.97 -4.89 -15.72
N ALA A 37 -7.23 -5.36 -16.94
CA ALA A 37 -6.22 -5.99 -17.78
C ALA A 37 -5.07 -5.04 -18.16
N ALA A 38 -5.37 -3.78 -18.49
CA ALA A 38 -4.36 -2.77 -18.80
C ALA A 38 -3.46 -2.46 -17.58
N ILE A 39 -4.06 -2.30 -16.38
CA ILE A 39 -3.33 -2.07 -15.14
C ILE A 39 -2.46 -3.28 -14.79
N ALA A 40 -2.99 -4.50 -14.93
CA ALA A 40 -2.23 -5.72 -14.71
C ALA A 40 -1.07 -5.87 -15.71
N GLY A 41 -1.28 -5.51 -16.98
CA GLY A 41 -0.22 -5.49 -18.00
C GLY A 41 0.89 -4.50 -17.67
N LEU A 42 0.52 -3.28 -17.23
CA LEU A 42 1.48 -2.28 -16.77
C LEU A 42 2.25 -2.74 -15.52
N HIS A 43 1.59 -3.44 -14.59
CA HIS A 43 2.25 -4.02 -13.42
C HIS A 43 3.28 -5.10 -13.79
N ILE A 44 2.96 -5.95 -14.77
CA ILE A 44 3.91 -6.94 -15.29
C ILE A 44 5.08 -6.25 -16.00
N ALA A 45 4.81 -5.21 -16.80
CA ALA A 45 5.85 -4.42 -17.46
C ALA A 45 6.76 -3.72 -16.44
N ASP A 46 6.19 -3.17 -15.38
CA ASP A 46 6.93 -2.53 -14.29
C ASP A 46 7.97 -3.47 -13.67
N HIS A 47 7.62 -4.73 -13.44
CA HIS A 47 8.50 -5.76 -12.87
C HIS A 47 9.51 -6.37 -13.86
N THR A 48 9.43 -6.04 -15.15
CA THR A 48 10.24 -6.69 -16.19
C THR A 48 11.12 -5.74 -16.99
N VAL A 49 10.71 -4.48 -17.18
CA VAL A 49 11.40 -3.55 -18.09
C VAL A 49 11.60 -2.14 -17.53
N ILE A 50 10.92 -1.75 -16.45
CA ILE A 50 11.01 -0.38 -15.92
C ILE A 50 12.10 -0.29 -14.86
N ASP A 51 13.04 0.63 -15.09
CA ASP A 51 14.10 0.97 -14.14
C ASP A 51 13.52 1.67 -12.89
N GLU A 52 14.04 1.30 -11.72
CA GLU A 52 13.57 1.78 -10.41
C GLU A 52 13.49 3.30 -10.31
N ARG A 53 14.41 4.04 -10.97
CA ARG A 53 14.41 5.51 -10.93
C ARG A 53 13.14 6.14 -11.49
N HIS A 54 12.38 5.40 -12.32
CA HIS A 54 11.14 5.88 -12.93
C HIS A 54 9.89 5.33 -12.25
N HIS A 55 9.99 4.40 -11.30
CA HIS A 55 8.83 3.74 -10.69
C HIS A 55 7.81 4.73 -10.15
N VAL A 56 8.24 5.73 -9.37
CA VAL A 56 7.32 6.73 -8.80
C VAL A 56 6.55 7.47 -9.91
N ALA A 57 7.24 7.91 -10.96
CA ALA A 57 6.60 8.63 -12.06
C ALA A 57 5.62 7.74 -12.84
N VAL A 58 6.02 6.51 -13.16
CA VAL A 58 5.19 5.52 -13.88
C VAL A 58 3.97 5.13 -13.06
N HIS A 59 4.13 4.88 -11.76
CA HIS A 59 3.05 4.53 -10.84
C HIS A 59 2.05 5.66 -10.67
N LEU A 60 2.52 6.90 -10.45
CA LEU A 60 1.63 8.06 -10.36
C LEU A 60 0.93 8.33 -11.70
N GLY A 61 1.62 8.18 -12.83
CA GLY A 61 1.03 8.27 -14.16
C GLY A 61 -0.03 7.20 -14.41
N THR A 62 0.21 5.97 -13.96
CA THR A 62 -0.75 4.85 -14.05
C THR A 62 -1.99 5.11 -13.19
N ALA A 63 -1.82 5.56 -11.94
CA ALA A 63 -2.94 5.97 -11.09
C ALA A 63 -3.76 7.09 -11.73
N ALA A 64 -3.10 8.13 -12.24
CA ALA A 64 -3.76 9.25 -12.90
C ALA A 64 -4.54 8.78 -14.16
N GLY A 65 -3.93 7.95 -14.99
CA GLY A 65 -4.56 7.35 -16.17
C GLY A 65 -5.78 6.49 -15.81
N ALA A 66 -5.67 5.67 -14.76
CA ALA A 66 -6.78 4.87 -14.26
C ALA A 66 -7.95 5.72 -13.76
N VAL A 67 -7.66 6.83 -13.06
CA VAL A 67 -8.69 7.80 -12.64
C VAL A 67 -9.36 8.43 -13.85
N VAL A 68 -8.60 8.91 -14.83
CA VAL A 68 -9.15 9.50 -16.07
C VAL A 68 -10.02 8.49 -16.81
N ALA A 69 -9.58 7.24 -16.95
CA ALA A 69 -10.37 6.18 -17.56
C ALA A 69 -11.67 5.92 -16.79
N ALA A 70 -11.64 5.88 -15.46
CA ALA A 70 -12.82 5.72 -14.63
C ALA A 70 -13.82 6.87 -14.79
N LEU A 71 -13.33 8.11 -14.84
CA LEU A 71 -14.15 9.29 -15.10
C LEU A 71 -14.75 9.25 -16.51
N ALA A 72 -14.00 8.79 -17.52
CA ALA A 72 -14.50 8.59 -18.89
C ALA A 72 -15.59 7.50 -18.97
N MET A 73 -15.53 6.49 -18.08
CA MET A 73 -16.61 5.52 -17.86
C MET A 73 -17.79 6.09 -17.03
N GLY A 74 -17.81 7.40 -16.81
CA GLY A 74 -18.89 8.12 -16.11
C GLY A 74 -18.88 7.94 -14.60
N ALA A 75 -17.73 7.55 -13.99
CA ALA A 75 -17.60 7.52 -12.54
C ALA A 75 -17.49 8.95 -12.01
N SER A 76 -17.95 9.17 -10.78
CA SER A 76 -17.82 10.46 -10.11
C SER A 76 -16.65 10.46 -9.13
N PRO A 77 -16.05 11.64 -8.82
CA PRO A 77 -15.07 11.77 -7.75
C PRO A 77 -15.57 11.26 -6.38
N THR A 78 -16.90 11.24 -6.18
CA THR A 78 -17.54 10.67 -4.99
C THR A 78 -17.39 9.16 -4.93
N GLU A 79 -17.72 8.45 -6.02
CA GLU A 79 -17.57 7.00 -6.14
C GLU A 79 -16.09 6.60 -6.06
N LEU A 80 -15.19 7.43 -6.60
CA LEU A 80 -13.73 7.23 -6.51
C LEU A 80 -13.11 7.65 -5.17
N GLY A 81 -13.85 8.32 -4.28
CA GLY A 81 -13.33 8.74 -2.97
C GLY A 81 -12.28 9.85 -3.05
N LEU A 82 -12.30 10.63 -4.14
CA LEU A 82 -11.35 11.70 -4.47
C LEU A 82 -11.91 13.11 -4.15
N ARG A 83 -13.03 13.17 -3.43
CA ARG A 83 -13.68 14.41 -3.01
C ARG A 83 -12.82 15.20 -2.01
N ARG A 84 -12.53 16.46 -2.34
CA ARG A 84 -11.73 17.37 -1.49
C ARG A 84 -12.39 17.65 -0.14
N ASP A 85 -13.70 17.84 -0.09
CA ASP A 85 -14.48 18.06 1.15
C ASP A 85 -14.48 16.84 2.08
N ARG A 86 -14.11 15.65 1.59
CA ARG A 86 -13.98 14.44 2.40
C ARG A 86 -12.54 14.13 2.81
N ALA A 87 -11.54 14.79 2.22
CA ALA A 87 -10.13 14.60 2.54
C ALA A 87 -9.85 14.84 4.04
N GLY A 88 -10.46 15.86 4.67
CA GLY A 88 -10.30 16.12 6.10
C GLY A 88 -10.80 14.99 7.01
N ARG A 89 -11.85 14.25 6.61
CA ARG A 89 -12.29 13.05 7.32
C ARG A 89 -11.28 11.92 7.17
N GLY A 90 -10.75 11.76 5.96
CA GLY A 90 -9.67 10.83 5.65
C GLY A 90 -8.43 11.09 6.49
N LEU A 91 -7.96 12.34 6.53
CA LEU A 91 -6.80 12.78 7.33
C LEU A 91 -6.96 12.47 8.81
N ARG A 92 -8.09 12.86 9.42
CA ARG A 92 -8.30 12.62 10.87
C ARG A 92 -8.30 11.13 11.22
N ARG A 93 -8.97 10.32 10.40
CA ARG A 93 -9.02 8.87 10.63
C ARG A 93 -7.65 8.23 10.37
N GLY A 94 -7.06 8.55 9.21
CA GLY A 94 -5.75 8.05 8.79
C GLY A 94 -4.68 8.38 9.82
N ALA A 95 -4.66 9.61 10.36
CA ALA A 95 -3.75 9.99 11.44
C ALA A 95 -3.94 9.12 12.69
N GLY A 96 -5.18 8.98 13.19
CA GLY A 96 -5.45 8.17 14.37
C GLY A 96 -5.07 6.69 14.21
N VAL A 97 -5.37 6.10 13.06
CA VAL A 97 -5.02 4.71 12.75
C VAL A 97 -3.50 4.55 12.55
N SER A 98 -2.87 5.48 11.84
CA SER A 98 -1.42 5.48 11.61
C SER A 98 -0.63 5.62 12.91
N THR A 99 -1.09 6.45 13.85
CA THR A 99 -0.50 6.55 15.19
C THR A 99 -0.58 5.21 15.93
N ALA A 100 -1.77 4.59 15.97
CA ALA A 100 -1.95 3.30 16.63
C ALA A 100 -1.08 2.20 16.01
N LEU A 101 -1.00 2.16 14.67
CA LEU A 101 -0.14 1.21 13.95
C LEU A 101 1.34 1.46 14.21
N THR A 102 1.80 2.71 14.20
CA THR A 102 3.19 3.05 14.50
C THR A 102 3.59 2.54 15.88
N LEU A 103 2.73 2.77 16.89
CA LEU A 103 2.98 2.29 18.25
C LEU A 103 2.99 0.75 18.32
N GLY A 104 2.05 0.08 17.65
CA GLY A 104 1.97 -1.38 17.61
C GLY A 104 3.17 -2.02 16.91
N ILE A 105 3.59 -1.48 15.76
CA ILE A 105 4.75 -1.97 15.00
C ILE A 105 6.03 -1.71 15.81
N ALA A 106 6.18 -0.53 16.42
CA ALA A 106 7.32 -0.23 17.29
C ALA A 106 7.38 -1.19 18.49
N ALA A 107 6.25 -1.45 19.15
CA ALA A 107 6.17 -2.41 20.24
C ALA A 107 6.59 -3.82 19.77
N ALA A 108 6.12 -4.27 18.60
CA ALA A 108 6.50 -5.54 18.03
C ALA A 108 8.00 -5.61 17.67
N ALA A 109 8.59 -4.52 17.17
CA ALA A 109 10.02 -4.46 16.85
C ALA A 109 10.91 -4.49 18.11
N LEU A 110 10.42 -3.93 19.23
CA LEU A 110 11.12 -3.92 20.51
C LEU A 110 10.94 -5.22 21.30
N HIS A 111 9.88 -5.98 21.04
CA HIS A 111 9.55 -7.18 21.82
C HIS A 111 10.42 -8.39 21.41
N PRO A 112 11.07 -9.10 22.36
CA PRO A 112 12.05 -10.16 22.06
C PRO A 112 11.54 -11.31 21.19
N THR A 113 10.25 -11.67 21.30
CA THR A 113 9.67 -12.78 20.53
C THR A 113 9.32 -12.42 19.10
N THR A 114 9.16 -11.13 18.79
CA THR A 114 8.71 -10.65 17.47
C THR A 114 9.76 -9.83 16.73
N ARG A 115 10.79 -9.33 17.42
CA ARG A 115 11.89 -8.57 16.80
C ARG A 115 12.58 -9.31 15.66
N GLY A 116 12.60 -10.65 15.70
CA GLY A 116 13.19 -11.48 14.64
C GLY A 116 12.48 -11.34 13.28
N TYR A 117 11.20 -10.93 13.26
CA TYR A 117 10.48 -10.66 12.02
C TYR A 117 10.94 -9.37 11.33
N PHE A 118 11.67 -8.49 12.03
CA PHE A 118 12.22 -7.26 11.48
C PHE A 118 13.67 -7.43 10.97
N LEU A 119 14.25 -8.61 11.09
CA LEU A 119 15.53 -8.94 10.47
C LEU A 119 15.30 -9.22 8.98
N ASP A 120 15.81 -8.35 8.13
CA ASP A 120 15.68 -8.43 6.68
C ASP A 120 17.01 -8.06 6.03
N ASP A 121 17.58 -9.01 5.29
CA ASP A 121 18.92 -8.88 4.70
C ASP A 121 18.98 -7.75 3.66
N ARG A 122 17.84 -7.40 3.05
CA ARG A 122 17.76 -6.35 2.02
C ARG A 122 17.97 -4.94 2.57
N VAL A 123 17.89 -4.77 3.88
CA VAL A 123 18.05 -3.47 4.54
C VAL A 123 19.31 -3.37 5.41
N MET A 124 20.18 -4.38 5.35
CA MET A 124 21.42 -4.41 6.14
C MET A 124 22.40 -3.29 5.72
N ASP A 125 22.59 -3.05 4.43
CA ASP A 125 23.62 -2.12 3.90
C ASP A 125 23.04 -0.84 3.28
N VAL A 126 21.88 -0.40 3.78
CA VAL A 126 21.17 0.77 3.27
C VAL A 126 21.58 2.04 4.04
N SER A 127 21.93 3.11 3.33
CA SER A 127 22.30 4.39 3.95
C SER A 127 21.11 5.08 4.63
N ARG A 128 21.35 5.93 5.65
CA ARG A 128 20.27 6.73 6.30
C ARG A 128 19.50 7.59 5.30
N ARG A 129 20.21 8.14 4.31
CA ARG A 129 19.61 8.94 3.23
C ARG A 129 18.67 8.10 2.39
N GLU A 130 19.08 6.88 2.04
CA GLU A 130 18.26 5.97 1.27
C GLU A 130 17.04 5.49 2.08
N ILE A 131 17.21 5.19 3.38
CA ILE A 131 16.08 4.89 4.27
C ILE A 131 15.07 6.04 4.26
N ALA A 132 15.53 7.28 4.44
CA ALA A 132 14.67 8.46 4.42
C ALA A 132 13.99 8.64 3.04
N GLN A 133 14.74 8.50 1.94
CA GLN A 133 14.21 8.62 0.59
C GLN A 133 13.15 7.54 0.30
N ARG A 134 13.36 6.31 0.74
CA ARG A 134 12.43 5.21 0.53
C ARG A 134 11.20 5.35 1.41
N SER A 135 11.36 5.60 2.70
CA SER A 135 10.26 5.77 3.66
C SER A 135 9.42 7.03 3.44
N LEU A 136 10.01 8.14 2.97
CA LEU A 136 9.31 9.42 2.83
C LEU A 136 8.85 9.74 1.40
N VAL A 137 9.43 9.10 0.38
CA VAL A 137 9.10 9.39 -1.02
C VAL A 137 8.61 8.14 -1.76
N HIS A 138 9.44 7.11 -1.90
CA HIS A 138 9.08 5.95 -2.71
C HIS A 138 7.86 5.21 -2.13
N ILE A 139 7.84 4.93 -0.84
CA ILE A 139 6.74 4.21 -0.21
C ILE A 139 5.44 5.04 -0.24
N PRO A 140 5.41 6.32 0.19
CA PRO A 140 4.17 7.08 0.17
C PRO A 140 3.62 7.28 -1.24
N PHE A 141 4.46 7.62 -2.22
CA PHE A 141 4.01 8.01 -3.56
C PHE A 141 4.05 6.86 -4.58
N GLY A 142 5.17 6.15 -4.64
CA GLY A 142 5.37 5.02 -5.54
C GLY A 142 4.63 3.76 -5.12
N THR A 143 4.20 3.63 -3.86
CA THR A 143 3.41 2.48 -3.40
C THR A 143 2.02 2.90 -2.93
N ALA A 144 1.92 3.60 -1.80
CA ALA A 144 0.64 3.79 -1.12
C ALA A 144 -0.36 4.65 -1.91
N VAL A 145 0.06 5.81 -2.43
CA VAL A 145 -0.82 6.66 -3.27
C VAL A 145 -1.23 5.90 -4.52
N TYR A 146 -0.27 5.29 -5.23
CA TYR A 146 -0.53 4.54 -6.44
C TYR A 146 -1.56 3.43 -6.22
N GLU A 147 -1.26 2.52 -5.29
CA GLU A 147 -2.08 1.34 -5.07
C GLU A 147 -3.45 1.71 -4.49
N GLU A 148 -3.54 2.63 -3.52
CA GLU A 148 -4.84 2.97 -2.95
C GLU A 148 -5.72 3.77 -3.91
N VAL A 149 -5.15 4.60 -4.78
CA VAL A 149 -5.92 5.26 -5.84
C VAL A 149 -6.44 4.23 -6.85
N VAL A 150 -5.61 3.26 -7.26
CA VAL A 150 -6.04 2.19 -8.18
C VAL A 150 -7.08 1.30 -7.53
N PHE A 151 -6.79 0.69 -6.38
CA PHE A 151 -7.63 -0.34 -5.79
C PHE A 151 -8.83 0.22 -5.03
N ARG A 152 -8.64 1.23 -4.17
CA ARG A 152 -9.69 1.78 -3.28
C ARG A 152 -10.42 2.95 -3.90
N GLY A 153 -9.77 3.66 -4.82
CA GLY A 153 -10.40 4.69 -5.65
C GLY A 153 -11.09 4.08 -6.86
N VAL A 154 -10.32 3.62 -7.83
CA VAL A 154 -10.81 3.23 -9.16
C VAL A 154 -11.55 1.90 -9.15
N LEU A 155 -10.88 0.80 -8.81
CA LEU A 155 -11.48 -0.54 -8.90
C LEU A 155 -12.65 -0.69 -7.94
N LEU A 156 -12.51 -0.26 -6.68
CA LEU A 156 -13.61 -0.29 -5.72
C LEU A 156 -14.74 0.66 -6.13
N GLY A 157 -14.43 1.87 -6.61
CA GLY A 157 -15.43 2.82 -7.08
C GLY A 157 -16.26 2.28 -8.24
N LEU A 158 -15.62 1.62 -9.22
CA LEU A 158 -16.28 0.98 -10.34
C LEU A 158 -17.08 -0.28 -9.90
N ALA A 159 -16.51 -1.11 -9.03
CA ALA A 159 -17.18 -2.28 -8.49
C ALA A 159 -18.45 -1.91 -7.72
N LEU A 160 -18.42 -0.84 -6.92
CA LEU A 160 -19.60 -0.35 -6.17
C LEU A 160 -20.78 0.02 -7.06
N ARG A 161 -20.55 0.36 -8.34
CA ARG A 161 -21.64 0.67 -9.29
C ARG A 161 -22.42 -0.56 -9.73
N ARG A 162 -21.88 -1.76 -9.49
CA ARG A 162 -22.41 -3.05 -9.96
C ARG A 162 -22.71 -4.00 -8.82
N LEU A 163 -21.92 -3.93 -7.76
CA LEU A 163 -21.96 -4.83 -6.61
C LEU A 163 -22.29 -4.06 -5.33
N PRO A 164 -22.97 -4.69 -4.35
CA PRO A 164 -23.07 -4.15 -3.01
C PRO A 164 -21.70 -3.93 -2.36
N PRO A 165 -21.59 -3.10 -1.31
CA PRO A 165 -20.31 -2.71 -0.71
C PRO A 165 -19.40 -3.87 -0.28
N LEU A 166 -19.95 -4.92 0.34
CA LEU A 166 -19.15 -6.04 0.82
C LEU A 166 -18.59 -6.90 -0.33
N PRO A 167 -19.40 -7.39 -1.29
CA PRO A 167 -18.86 -8.07 -2.47
C PRO A 167 -17.89 -7.21 -3.29
N ALA A 168 -18.17 -5.91 -3.46
CA ALA A 168 -17.27 -4.99 -4.15
C ALA A 168 -15.90 -4.93 -3.45
N ALA A 169 -15.90 -4.72 -2.12
CA ALA A 169 -14.68 -4.73 -1.31
C ALA A 169 -13.96 -6.08 -1.37
N ALA A 170 -14.69 -7.20 -1.33
CA ALA A 170 -14.10 -8.53 -1.39
C ALA A 170 -13.38 -8.79 -2.71
N VAL A 171 -14.04 -8.52 -3.85
CA VAL A 171 -13.45 -8.75 -5.18
C VAL A 171 -12.20 -7.89 -5.36
N THR A 172 -12.24 -6.60 -5.04
CA THR A 172 -11.08 -5.72 -5.21
C THR A 172 -9.96 -6.05 -4.23
N SER A 173 -10.28 -6.56 -3.04
CA SER A 173 -9.29 -7.03 -2.07
C SER A 173 -8.60 -8.32 -2.51
N VAL A 174 -9.32 -9.22 -3.16
CA VAL A 174 -8.73 -10.44 -3.76
C VAL A 174 -7.78 -10.05 -4.90
N LEU A 175 -8.18 -9.11 -5.77
CA LEU A 175 -7.29 -8.59 -6.81
C LEU A 175 -6.04 -7.93 -6.20
N PHE A 176 -6.20 -7.17 -5.12
CA PHE A 176 -5.08 -6.60 -4.36
C PHE A 176 -4.19 -7.69 -3.74
N GLY A 177 -4.76 -8.82 -3.30
CA GLY A 177 -3.98 -9.98 -2.88
C GLY A 177 -3.10 -10.52 -4.00
N PHE A 178 -3.67 -10.76 -5.17
CA PHE A 178 -2.93 -11.28 -6.34
C PHE A 178 -1.89 -10.30 -6.90
N TRP A 179 -2.12 -8.99 -6.75
CA TRP A 179 -1.12 -7.96 -7.06
C TRP A 179 0.23 -8.20 -6.36
N HIS A 180 0.21 -8.83 -5.18
CA HIS A 180 1.41 -9.07 -4.39
C HIS A 180 2.15 -10.38 -4.74
N VAL A 181 1.75 -11.09 -5.80
CA VAL A 181 2.42 -12.33 -6.20
C VAL A 181 3.85 -12.05 -6.66
N PHE A 182 4.10 -11.07 -7.53
CA PHE A 182 5.46 -10.75 -7.99
C PHE A 182 6.36 -10.26 -6.86
N PRO A 183 5.94 -9.29 -6.02
CA PRO A 183 6.69 -8.93 -4.81
C PRO A 183 6.98 -10.14 -3.91
N ALA A 184 5.98 -10.99 -3.62
CA ALA A 184 6.19 -12.16 -2.76
C ALA A 184 7.17 -13.18 -3.36
N LEU A 185 7.22 -13.30 -4.70
CA LEU A 185 8.18 -14.16 -5.38
C LEU A 185 9.61 -13.62 -5.32
N ALA A 186 9.77 -12.29 -5.32
CA ALA A 186 11.05 -11.60 -5.19
C ALA A 186 11.55 -11.58 -3.73
N ASP A 187 10.63 -11.50 -2.76
CA ASP A 187 10.93 -11.36 -1.33
C ASP A 187 11.25 -12.70 -0.63
N HIS A 188 11.02 -13.83 -1.32
CA HIS A 188 11.20 -15.14 -0.73
C HIS A 188 12.66 -15.40 -0.32
N GLY A 189 12.89 -15.61 0.99
CA GLY A 189 14.21 -15.91 1.55
C GLY A 189 14.95 -14.71 2.13
N ALA A 190 14.46 -13.48 1.93
CA ALA A 190 15.07 -12.25 2.43
C ALA A 190 15.05 -12.10 3.96
N ASN A 191 14.14 -12.82 4.63
CA ASN A 191 14.04 -12.86 6.09
C ASN A 191 14.34 -14.29 6.59
N PRO A 192 15.25 -14.48 7.57
CA PRO A 192 15.56 -15.80 8.14
C PRO A 192 14.33 -16.58 8.62
N THR A 193 13.32 -15.90 9.15
CA THR A 193 12.06 -16.50 9.60
C THR A 193 11.18 -17.00 8.45
N SER A 194 11.45 -16.57 7.22
CA SER A 194 10.76 -16.99 6.00
C SER A 194 11.45 -18.14 5.26
N GLN A 195 12.76 -18.36 5.52
CA GLN A 195 13.58 -19.36 4.82
C GLN A 195 13.12 -20.81 5.10
N GLY A 196 12.50 -21.06 6.27
CA GLY A 196 11.95 -22.38 6.62
C GLY A 196 10.60 -22.72 5.98
N ARG A 197 9.98 -21.81 5.22
CA ARG A 197 8.67 -22.01 4.58
C ARG A 197 8.86 -22.25 3.08
N GLY A 198 8.18 -23.24 2.51
CA GLY A 198 8.22 -23.44 1.05
C GLY A 198 7.70 -22.22 0.29
N ARG A 199 8.33 -21.88 -0.85
CA ARG A 199 8.02 -20.70 -1.68
C ARG A 199 6.52 -20.52 -1.95
N GLY A 200 5.81 -21.61 -2.28
CA GLY A 200 4.36 -21.56 -2.51
C GLY A 200 3.56 -21.15 -1.28
N ALA A 201 3.94 -21.62 -0.09
CA ALA A 201 3.30 -21.23 1.16
C ALA A 201 3.57 -19.76 1.53
N HIS A 202 4.76 -19.25 1.23
CA HIS A 202 5.07 -17.82 1.40
C HIS A 202 4.19 -16.96 0.50
N VAL A 203 4.14 -17.26 -0.80
CA VAL A 203 3.29 -16.52 -1.76
C VAL A 203 1.81 -16.58 -1.36
N ALA A 204 1.29 -17.77 -1.04
CA ALA A 204 -0.11 -17.92 -0.62
C ALA A 204 -0.39 -17.13 0.67
N GLY A 205 0.52 -17.18 1.65
CA GLY A 205 0.42 -16.40 2.88
C GLY A 205 0.40 -14.89 2.63
N THR A 206 1.26 -14.40 1.72
CA THR A 206 1.29 -12.99 1.33
C THR A 206 0.01 -12.57 0.63
N VAL A 207 -0.49 -13.35 -0.33
CA VAL A 207 -1.77 -13.08 -1.03
C VAL A 207 -2.93 -13.00 -0.05
N VAL A 208 -3.03 -13.95 0.89
CA VAL A 208 -4.12 -13.95 1.90
C VAL A 208 -4.00 -12.74 2.83
N THR A 209 -2.80 -12.46 3.35
CA THR A 209 -2.57 -11.36 4.29
C THR A 209 -2.85 -10.00 3.63
N THR A 210 -2.37 -9.82 2.40
CA THR A 210 -2.60 -8.59 1.64
C THR A 210 -4.05 -8.47 1.20
N ALA A 211 -4.78 -9.55 0.92
CA ALA A 211 -6.23 -9.50 0.69
C ALA A 211 -7.03 -9.14 1.97
N LEU A 212 -6.56 -9.49 3.16
CA LEU A 212 -7.16 -9.05 4.42
C LEU A 212 -6.89 -7.56 4.67
N ALA A 213 -5.67 -7.09 4.42
CA ALA A 213 -5.35 -5.65 4.43
C ALA A 213 -6.17 -4.89 3.37
N GLY A 214 -6.29 -5.49 2.18
CA GLY A 214 -7.39 -5.42 1.21
C GLY A 214 -8.66 -4.81 1.77
N MET A 215 -9.33 -5.66 2.55
CA MET A 215 -10.62 -5.42 3.16
C MET A 215 -10.58 -4.30 4.19
N ALA A 216 -9.53 -4.22 5.01
CA ALA A 216 -9.37 -3.16 6.00
C ALA A 216 -9.30 -1.77 5.34
N PHE A 217 -8.48 -1.61 4.31
CA PHE A 217 -8.36 -0.35 3.57
C PHE A 217 -9.64 -0.01 2.80
N ALA A 218 -10.34 -1.00 2.24
CA ALA A 218 -11.65 -0.80 1.62
C ALA A 218 -12.67 -0.29 2.65
N TRP A 219 -12.68 -0.86 3.86
CA TRP A 219 -13.54 -0.39 4.94
C TRP A 219 -13.18 1.03 5.39
N GLU A 220 -11.90 1.39 5.49
CA GLU A 220 -11.47 2.75 5.80
C GLU A 220 -11.92 3.75 4.73
N ARG A 221 -11.77 3.38 3.45
CA ARG A 221 -12.24 4.17 2.31
C ARG A 221 -13.74 4.41 2.39
N LEU A 222 -14.52 3.38 2.69
CA LEU A 222 -15.99 3.48 2.79
C LEU A 222 -16.40 4.31 4.02
N ARG A 223 -15.70 4.13 5.15
CA ARG A 223 -16.03 4.82 6.41
C ARG A 223 -15.75 6.32 6.36
N THR A 224 -14.72 6.73 5.62
CA THR A 224 -14.35 8.15 5.48
C THR A 224 -14.89 8.79 4.21
N ASN A 225 -15.38 7.95 3.29
CA ASN A 225 -15.62 8.29 1.90
C ASN A 225 -14.42 8.99 1.23
N SER A 226 -13.19 8.55 1.56
CA SER A 226 -11.96 9.16 1.08
C SER A 226 -10.84 8.14 0.95
N VAL A 227 -10.07 8.22 -0.14
CA VAL A 227 -8.84 7.40 -0.31
C VAL A 227 -7.69 7.86 0.58
N VAL A 228 -7.75 9.06 1.17
CA VAL A 228 -6.66 9.61 1.99
C VAL A 228 -6.40 8.74 3.23
N ALA A 229 -7.45 8.23 3.87
CA ALA A 229 -7.30 7.36 5.04
C ALA A 229 -6.49 6.09 4.73
N PRO A 230 -6.88 5.25 3.75
CA PRO A 230 -6.09 4.07 3.43
C PRO A 230 -4.70 4.41 2.88
N VAL A 231 -4.51 5.52 2.14
CA VAL A 231 -3.16 5.97 1.72
C VAL A 231 -2.26 6.20 2.93
N MET A 232 -2.74 6.92 3.95
CA MET A 232 -1.96 7.18 5.16
C MET A 232 -1.65 5.89 5.93
N THR A 233 -2.67 5.05 6.12
CA THR A 233 -2.54 3.77 6.82
C THR A 233 -1.53 2.86 6.12
N HIS A 234 -1.66 2.70 4.80
CA HIS A 234 -0.77 1.89 3.98
C HIS A 234 0.66 2.44 4.00
N ALA A 235 0.84 3.74 3.72
CA ALA A 235 2.16 4.37 3.77
C ALA A 235 2.83 4.18 5.14
N THR A 236 2.06 4.31 6.23
CA THR A 236 2.58 4.11 7.59
C THR A 236 3.04 2.69 7.83
N ILE A 237 2.22 1.68 7.49
CA ILE A 237 2.58 0.28 7.67
C ILE A 237 3.91 -0.01 6.97
N ASN A 238 4.03 0.38 5.70
CA ASN A 238 5.21 0.08 4.90
C ASN A 238 6.43 0.89 5.36
N ALA A 239 6.28 2.22 5.53
CA ALA A 239 7.41 3.11 5.83
C ALA A 239 7.98 2.88 7.24
N VAL A 240 7.11 2.65 8.23
CA VAL A 240 7.53 2.38 9.62
C VAL A 240 8.16 1.01 9.72
N THR A 241 7.55 -0.02 9.10
CA THR A 241 8.13 -1.37 9.10
C THR A 241 9.48 -1.38 8.40
N TYR A 242 9.61 -0.71 7.25
CA TYR A 242 10.88 -0.60 6.53
C TYR A 242 11.96 0.11 7.36
N ALA A 243 11.64 1.26 7.96
CA ALA A 243 12.60 2.01 8.77
C ALA A 243 13.03 1.25 10.04
N LEU A 244 12.10 0.56 10.69
CA LEU A 244 12.40 -0.27 11.87
C LEU A 244 13.19 -1.52 11.49
N ALA A 245 12.87 -2.17 10.38
CA ALA A 245 13.66 -3.30 9.88
C ALA A 245 15.10 -2.88 9.62
N ALA A 246 15.32 -1.76 8.93
CA ALA A 246 16.67 -1.21 8.70
C ALA A 246 17.40 -0.87 10.02
N THR A 247 16.68 -0.33 11.01
CA THR A 247 17.26 -0.01 12.32
C THR A 247 17.62 -1.26 13.13
N VAL A 248 16.78 -2.30 13.08
CA VAL A 248 17.01 -3.57 13.78
C VAL A 248 18.16 -4.32 13.11
N ALA A 249 18.17 -4.39 11.78
CA ALA A 249 19.22 -4.95 10.94
C ALA A 249 20.60 -4.34 11.25
N ALA A 250 20.70 -3.01 11.26
CA ALA A 250 21.95 -2.31 11.58
C ALA A 250 22.51 -2.64 12.98
N ARG A 251 21.64 -2.99 13.94
CA ARG A 251 22.04 -3.37 15.31
C ARG A 251 22.40 -4.85 15.47
N HIS A 252 22.05 -5.70 14.50
CA HIS A 252 22.28 -7.15 14.54
C HIS A 252 23.42 -7.59 13.60
N ARG A 253 24.30 -6.67 13.18
CA ARG A 253 25.49 -6.99 12.39
C ARG A 253 26.34 -8.06 13.10
N PRO A 254 26.57 -9.23 12.48
CA PRO A 254 27.24 -10.37 13.13
C PRO A 254 28.75 -10.13 13.38
N ASP A 255 29.34 -9.15 12.73
CA ASP A 255 30.76 -8.77 12.82
C ASP A 255 31.02 -7.57 13.76
N GLY A 256 29.97 -6.91 14.27
CA GLY A 256 30.09 -5.73 15.12
C GLY A 256 30.58 -4.46 14.39
N SER A 257 30.66 -4.49 13.06
CA SER A 257 31.11 -3.35 12.25
C SER A 257 30.09 -2.20 12.32
N PRO A 258 30.54 -0.93 12.41
CA PRO A 258 29.64 0.22 12.40
C PRO A 258 28.89 0.33 11.07
N ALA A 259 27.73 0.99 11.08
CA ALA A 259 26.97 1.16 9.84
C ALA A 259 27.80 2.04 8.86
N PRO A 260 27.69 1.85 7.53
CA PRO A 260 28.47 2.62 6.55
C PRO A 260 28.30 4.16 6.65
N ALA A 261 27.26 4.64 7.35
CA ALA A 261 27.09 6.05 7.66
C ALA A 261 28.04 6.58 8.75
N ASP A 262 28.52 5.73 9.66
CA ASP A 262 29.49 6.12 10.68
C ASP A 262 30.86 6.37 10.03
N GLU A 263 31.23 5.67 8.95
CA GLU A 263 32.46 5.93 8.21
C GLU A 263 32.47 7.28 7.49
N LEU A 264 31.33 7.70 6.93
CA LEU A 264 31.23 8.96 6.19
C LEU A 264 31.14 10.18 7.14
N ASP A 265 30.45 10.04 8.28
CA ASP A 265 30.49 11.05 9.36
C ASP A 265 31.85 11.07 10.05
N ASP A 266 32.55 9.93 10.19
CA ASP A 266 33.92 9.87 10.69
C ASP A 266 34.92 10.49 9.72
N GLU A 267 34.80 10.27 8.41
CA GLU A 267 35.64 10.92 7.39
C GLU A 267 35.42 12.43 7.38
N LEU A 268 34.16 12.88 7.49
CA LEU A 268 33.82 14.31 7.60
C LEU A 268 34.33 14.91 8.91
N ARG A 269 34.30 14.18 10.03
CA ARG A 269 34.90 14.60 11.31
C ARG A 269 36.44 14.59 11.29
N ARG A 270 37.06 13.62 10.62
CA ARG A 270 38.53 13.55 10.46
C ARG A 270 39.05 14.63 9.51
N SER A 271 38.30 14.97 8.46
CA SER A 271 38.65 16.06 7.53
C SER A 271 38.38 17.46 8.08
N SER A 272 37.42 17.61 9.01
CA SER A 272 37.16 18.87 9.72
C SER A 272 37.96 19.05 11.02
N GLY A 273 38.66 18.00 11.47
CA GLY A 273 39.47 17.97 12.69
C GLY A 273 40.98 17.85 12.47
N GLY A 274 41.49 18.14 11.28
CA GLY A 274 42.94 18.20 11.03
C GLY A 274 43.58 19.46 11.64
N PRO A 275 44.81 19.37 12.20
CA PRO A 275 45.46 20.36 13.05
C PRO A 275 45.78 21.71 12.38
#